data_AF-A0A4Y2BB59-F1
#
_entry.id   AF-A0A4Y2BB59-F1
#
_cell.length_a   1.000
_cell.length_b   1.000
_cell.length_c   1.000
_cell.angle_alpha   90.00
_cell.angle_beta   90.00
_cell.angle_gamma   90.00
#
_symmetry.space_group_name_H-M   'P 1'
#
loop_
_entity.id
_entity.type
_entity.pdbx_description
1 polymer ?
#
loop_
_entity_poly.entity_id
_entity_poly.type
_entity_poly.pdbx_seq_one_letter_code
_entity_poly.pdbx_strand_id
1 'polypeptide(L)'
;MSIFAGARKCDLKILAEELGETVNDSHKLKDLNKIILASKEYDGESAKEWMNTIINERKEREENEIRKEEIAEQKRQEEIAEQKRQEEIAEQKRQEEIAE
;
A
#
# COMPACT_ATOMS: atom_id res chain seq x y z
N MET A 1 -2.13 25.27 12.57
CA MET A 1 -1.80 24.18 11.63
C MET A 1 -1.75 22.89 12.42
N SER A 2 -2.37 21.80 11.95
CA SER A 2 -2.19 20.48 12.55
C SER A 2 -0.85 19.92 12.06
N ILE A 3 0.06 19.64 12.98
CA ILE A 3 1.36 18.99 12.70
C ILE A 3 1.22 17.59 12.08
N PHE A 4 0.05 16.96 12.27
CA PHE A 4 -0.27 15.61 11.77
C PHE A 4 -1.22 15.65 10.57
N ALA A 5 -1.16 16.69 9.74
CA ALA A 5 -1.98 16.78 8.53
C ALA A 5 -1.69 15.58 7.59
N GLY A 6 -2.73 14.84 7.19
CA GLY A 6 -2.61 13.65 6.34
C GLY A 6 -2.28 12.34 7.08
N ALA A 7 -2.13 12.38 8.40
CA ALA A 7 -1.96 11.19 9.22
C ALA A 7 -3.29 10.46 9.43
N ARG A 8 -3.25 9.13 9.33
CA ARG A 8 -4.33 8.20 9.67
C ARG A 8 -4.22 7.80 11.14
N LYS A 9 -5.29 7.21 11.68
CA LYS A 9 -5.31 6.69 13.06
C LYS A 9 -4.19 5.68 13.31
N CYS A 10 -3.88 4.81 12.35
CA CYS A 10 -2.79 3.85 12.46
C CYS A 10 -1.42 4.52 12.60
N ASP A 11 -1.18 5.62 11.88
CA ASP A 11 0.12 6.31 11.91
C ASP A 11 0.34 6.98 13.27
N LEU A 12 -0.71 7.57 13.83
CA LEU A 12 -0.66 8.17 15.16
C LEU A 12 -0.49 7.12 16.26
N LYS A 13 -1.03 5.92 16.07
CA LYS A 13 -0.80 4.80 17.00
C LYS A 13 0.68 4.43 17.02
N ILE A 14 1.29 4.24 15.84
CA ILE A 14 2.71 3.93 15.70
C ILE A 14 3.56 5.03 16.36
N LEU A 15 3.27 6.31 16.06
CA LEU A 15 4.03 7.41 16.66
C LEU A 15 3.92 7.45 18.19
N ALA A 16 2.75 7.17 18.75
CA ALA A 16 2.58 7.11 20.20
C ALA A 16 3.37 5.94 20.82
N GLU A 17 3.36 4.77 20.18
CA GLU A 17 4.13 3.59 20.62
C GLU A 17 5.65 3.88 20.57
N GLU A 18 6.15 4.56 19.54
CA GLU A 18 7.55 5.00 19.43
C GLU A 18 7.95 6.00 20.52
N LEU A 19 7.02 6.86 20.95
CA LEU A 19 7.22 7.78 22.08
C LEU A 19 7.09 7.07 23.45
N GLY A 20 6.92 5.74 23.47
CA GLY A 20 6.76 4.95 24.69
C GLY A 20 5.38 5.06 25.35
N GLU A 21 4.41 5.66 24.67
CA GLU A 21 3.05 5.81 25.18
C GLU A 21 2.21 4.56 24.91
N THR A 22 1.31 4.24 25.85
CA THR A 22 0.42 3.09 25.70
C THR A 22 -0.87 3.49 24.99
N VAL A 23 -1.11 2.94 23.80
CA VAL A 23 -2.27 3.24 22.99
C VAL A 23 -3.03 1.97 22.57
N ASN A 24 -4.32 1.94 22.88
CA ASN A 24 -5.23 0.88 22.41
C ASN A 24 -5.99 1.30 21.14
N ASP A 25 -6.67 0.33 20.53
CA ASP A 25 -7.49 0.55 19.32
C ASP A 25 -8.82 1.28 19.61
N SER A 26 -9.25 1.41 20.87
CA SER A 26 -10.48 2.12 21.22
C SER A 26 -10.29 3.64 21.28
N HIS A 27 -9.06 4.12 21.45
CA HIS A 27 -8.74 5.55 21.40
C HIS A 27 -9.17 6.16 20.07
N LYS A 28 -9.80 7.33 20.13
CA LYS A 28 -10.12 8.10 18.93
C LYS A 28 -8.88 8.86 18.47
N LEU A 29 -8.89 9.32 17.22
CA LEU A 29 -7.82 10.14 16.65
C LEU A 29 -7.48 11.35 17.54
N LYS A 30 -8.51 11.99 18.12
CA LYS A 30 -8.34 13.11 19.06
C LYS A 30 -7.64 12.69 20.35
N ASP A 31 -7.88 11.48 20.84
CA ASP A 31 -7.26 10.98 22.07
C ASP A 31 -5.80 10.63 21.83
N LEU A 32 -5.48 9.97 20.71
CA LEU A 32 -4.10 9.70 20.28
C LEU A 32 -3.29 11.00 20.14
N ASN A 33 -3.85 12.01 19.49
CA ASN A 33 -3.20 13.33 19.38
C ASN A 33 -2.89 13.94 20.75
N LYS A 34 -3.80 13.81 21.72
CA LYS A 34 -3.57 14.31 23.07
C LYS A 34 -2.47 13.54 23.79
N ILE A 35 -2.44 12.22 23.65
CA ILE A 35 -1.42 11.36 24.27
C ILE A 35 -0.03 11.74 23.74
N ILE A 36 0.12 11.84 22.41
CA ILE A 36 1.38 12.22 21.76
C ILE A 36 1.85 13.59 22.24
N LEU A 37 0.97 14.60 22.23
CA LEU A 37 1.30 15.96 22.65
C LEU A 37 1.58 16.09 24.16
N ALA A 38 1.12 15.13 24.97
CA ALA A 38 1.34 15.11 26.41
C ALA A 38 2.58 14.29 26.82
N SER A 39 3.19 13.56 25.88
CA SER A 39 4.39 12.77 26.15
C SER A 39 5.54 13.69 26.56
N LYS A 40 6.34 13.23 27.54
CA LYS A 40 7.50 13.99 28.03
C LYS A 40 8.63 14.04 26.99
N GLU A 41 8.70 13.02 26.15
CA GLU A 41 9.70 12.90 25.08
C GLU A 41 9.21 13.54 23.77
N TYR A 42 8.05 14.21 23.80
CA TYR A 42 7.51 14.87 22.62
C TYR A 42 8.37 16.07 22.22
N ASP A 43 9.15 15.88 21.15
CA ASP A 43 9.76 16.97 20.41
C ASP A 43 9.00 17.20 19.10
N GLY A 44 8.59 18.45 18.85
CA GLY A 44 7.69 18.78 17.75
C GLY A 44 8.31 18.61 16.37
N GLU A 45 9.62 18.85 16.23
CA GLU A 45 10.34 18.67 14.98
C GLU A 45 10.62 17.19 14.72
N SER A 46 11.10 16.48 15.73
CA SER A 46 11.33 15.04 15.68
C SER A 46 10.04 14.29 15.36
N ALA A 47 8.94 14.56 16.08
CA ALA A 47 7.65 13.92 15.85
C ALA A 47 7.09 14.18 14.44
N LYS A 48 7.40 15.34 13.86
CA LYS A 48 7.03 15.67 12.48
C LYS A 48 7.87 14.88 11.47
N GLU A 49 9.18 14.75 11.68
CA GLU A 49 10.04 13.91 10.83
C GLU A 49 9.64 12.44 10.89
N TRP A 50 9.43 11.91 12.10
CA TRP A 50 8.93 10.55 12.30
C TRP A 50 7.58 10.31 11.62
N MET A 51 6.65 11.25 11.74
CA MET A 51 5.35 11.16 11.05
C MET A 51 5.50 11.14 9.53
N ASN A 52 6.41 11.94 8.98
CA ASN A 52 6.69 11.92 7.54
C ASN A 52 7.23 10.56 7.10
N THR A 53 8.14 9.97 7.87
CA THR A 53 8.66 8.63 7.60
C THR A 53 7.54 7.58 7.59
N ILE A 54 6.70 7.54 8.64
CA ILE A 54 5.58 6.59 8.74
C ILE A 54 4.62 6.74 7.55
N ILE A 55 4.28 7.98 7.19
CA ILE A 55 3.40 8.26 6.04
C ILE A 55 4.06 7.83 4.72
N ASN A 56 5.36 8.08 4.57
CA ASN A 56 6.09 7.72 3.35
C ASN A 56 6.22 6.21 3.19
N GLU A 57 6.61 5.48 4.23
CA GLU A 57 6.70 4.02 4.21
C GLU A 57 5.36 3.36 3.88
N ARG A 58 4.26 3.90 4.42
CA ARG A 58 2.93 3.44 4.03
C ARG A 58 2.68 3.65 2.55
N LYS A 59 2.90 4.88 2.05
CA LYS A 59 2.64 5.21 0.64
C LYS A 59 3.47 4.32 -0.28
N GLU A 60 4.73 4.09 0.07
CA GLU A 60 5.62 3.20 -0.68
C GLU A 60 5.12 1.76 -0.68
N ARG A 61 4.56 1.27 0.44
CA ARG A 61 3.93 -0.05 0.50
C ARG A 61 2.70 -0.14 -0.39
N GLU A 62 1.80 0.84 -0.31
CA GLU A 62 0.59 0.92 -1.15
C GLU A 62 0.95 1.00 -2.64
N GLU A 63 1.95 1.80 -3.02
CA GLU A 63 2.45 1.87 -4.40
C GLU A 63 3.10 0.56 -4.87
N ASN A 64 3.88 -0.09 -4.00
CA ASN A 64 4.49 -1.38 -4.30
C ASN A 64 3.45 -2.49 -4.48
N GLU A 65 2.36 -2.46 -3.73
CA GLU A 65 1.23 -3.39 -3.90
C GLU A 65 0.55 -3.17 -5.24
N ILE A 66 0.21 -1.93 -5.59
CA ILE A 66 -0.38 -1.57 -6.89
C ILE A 66 0.52 -2.02 -8.04
N ARG A 67 1.82 -1.71 -7.98
CA ARG A 67 2.78 -2.12 -9.02
C ARG A 67 2.87 -3.64 -9.18
N LYS A 68 2.79 -4.39 -8.08
CA LYS A 68 2.77 -5.87 -8.13
C LYS A 68 1.48 -6.38 -8.78
N GLU A 69 0.34 -5.77 -8.47
CA GLU A 69 -0.93 -6.10 -9.10
C GLU A 69 -0.92 -5.81 -10.60
N GLU A 70 -0.37 -4.66 -11.02
CA GLU A 70 -0.22 -4.31 -12.44
C GLU A 70 0.65 -5.32 -13.19
N ILE A 71 1.80 -5.71 -12.63
CA ILE A 71 2.67 -6.74 -13.23
C ILE A 71 1.93 -8.08 -13.33
N ALA A 72 1.18 -8.47 -12.29
CA ALA A 72 0.41 -9.71 -12.30
C ALA A 72 -0.71 -9.68 -13.35
N GLU A 73 -1.39 -8.55 -13.53
CA GLU A 73 -2.40 -8.38 -14.55
C GLU A 73 -1.80 -8.40 -15.96
N GLN A 74 -0.68 -7.71 -16.19
CA GLN A 74 0.03 -7.76 -17.47
C GLN A 74 0.39 -9.20 -17.86
N LYS A 75 0.95 -9.98 -16.92
CA LYS A 75 1.28 -11.39 -17.16
C LYS A 75 0.05 -12.23 -17.52
N ARG A 76 -1.09 -12.02 -16.85
CA ARG A 76 -2.35 -12.71 -17.19
C ARG A 76 -2.81 -12.36 -18.61
N GLN A 77 -2.73 -11.09 -18.99
CA GLN A 77 -3.10 -10.66 -20.34
C GLN A 77 -2.17 -11.24 -21.40
N GLU A 78 -0.87 -11.31 -21.14
CA GLU A 78 0.11 -11.95 -22.02
C GLU A 78 -0.18 -13.45 -22.21
N GLU A 79 -0.47 -14.17 -21.12
CA GLU A 79 -0.82 -15.59 -21.15
C GLU A 79 -2.10 -15.84 -21.97
N ILE A 80 -3.14 -15.04 -21.76
CA ILE A 80 -4.39 -15.13 -22.54
C ILE A 80 -4.12 -14.84 -24.02
N ALA A 81 -3.31 -13.83 -24.32
CA ALA A 81 -2.97 -13.49 -25.70
C ALA A 81 -2.15 -14.60 -26.36
N GLU A 82 -1.24 -15.25 -25.64
CA GLU A 82 -0.47 -16.39 -26.13
C GLU A 82 -1.36 -17.60 -26.38
N GLN A 83 -2.25 -17.94 -25.45
CA GLN A 83 -3.21 -19.04 -25.62
C GLN A 83 -4.06 -18.84 -26.87
N LYS A 84 -4.61 -17.63 -27.08
CA LYS A 84 -5.38 -17.31 -28.30
C LYS A 84 -4.58 -17.48 -29.58
N ARG A 85 -3.31 -17.05 -29.60
CA ARG A 85 -2.44 -17.26 -30.77
C ARG A 85 -2.21 -18.74 -31.04
N GLN A 86 -2.02 -19.55 -30.00
CA GLN A 86 -1.83 -20.99 -30.15
C GLN A 86 -3.11 -21.68 -30.65
N GLU A 87 -4.27 -21.28 -30.13
CA GLU A 87 -5.57 -21.79 -30.59
C GLU A 87 -5.82 -21.45 -32.06
N GLU A 88 -5.52 -20.22 -32.49
CA GLU A 88 -5.66 -19.78 -33.88
C GLU A 88 -4.75 -20.58 -34.82
N ILE A 89 -3.48 -20.78 -34.45
CA ILE A 89 -2.55 -21.61 -35.22
C ILE A 89 -3.03 -23.06 -35.30
N ALA A 90 -3.53 -23.61 -34.18
CA ALA A 90 -4.06 -24.97 -34.15
C ALA A 90 -5.32 -25.11 -35.00
N GLU A 91 -6.18 -24.09 -35.04
CA GLU A 91 -7.37 -24.07 -35.89
C GLU A 91 -7.02 -23.98 -37.37
N GLN A 92 -6.09 -23.11 -37.76
CA GLN A 92 -5.62 -23.00 -39.14
C GLN A 92 -5.08 -24.34 -39.66
N LYS A 93 -4.24 -25.03 -38.87
CA LYS A 93 -3.74 -26.36 -39.22
C LYS A 93 -4.84 -27.40 -39.43
N ARG A 94 -5.88 -27.41 -38.57
CA ARG A 94 -7.03 -28.30 -38.73
C ARG A 94 -7.82 -28.01 -40.01
N GLN A 95 -7.94 -26.73 -40.38
CA GLN A 95 -8.64 -26.35 -41.61
C GLN A 95 -7.85 -26.77 -42.87
N GLU A 96 -6.53 -26.60 -42.85
CA GLU A 96 -5.65 -27.06 -43.95
C GLU A 96 -5.72 -28.58 -44.14
N GLU A 97 -5.70 -29.37 -43.06
CA GLU A 97 -5.79 -30.84 -43.11
C GLU A 97 -7.15 -31.35 -43.65
N ILE A 98 -8.23 -30.61 -43.44
CA ILE A 98 -9.57 -30.95 -43.98
C ILE A 98 -9.71 -30.57 -45.45
N ALA A 99 -8.90 -29.61 -45.93
CA ALA A 99 -8.95 -29.12 -47.31
C ALA A 99 -8.07 -29.92 -48.29
N GLU A 100 -7.20 -30.81 -47.79
CA GLU A 100 -6.36 -31.76 -48.55
C GLU A 100 -7.07 -33.10 -48.80
#